data_AF-A0A2N5Y3A9-F1
#
_entry.id   AF-A0A2N5Y3A9-F1
#
_cell.length_a   1.000
_cell.length_b   1.000
_cell.length_c   1.000
_cell.angle_alpha   90.00
_cell.angle_beta   90.00
_cell.angle_gamma   90.00
#
_symmetry.space_group_name_H-M   'P 1'
#
loop_
_entity.id
_entity.type
_entity.pdbx_description
1 polymer ?
#
loop_
_entity_poly.entity_id
_entity_poly.type
_entity_poly.pdbx_seq_one_letter_code
_entity_poly.pdbx_strand_id
1 'polypeptide(L)'
;YFDDIALASGCGTTGGDTGGDTPVDVSGAAVDFETPATGSSFGWAVFENDDNPPLEIVANPDTGGINSSATAGRFTARANGQFFAGVETAHGDIGPITLDASNSIIKIMVFKDVISDVGVKLAIANG
;
A
#
# COMPACT_ATOMS: atom_id res chain seq x y z
N TYR A 1 -8.84 4.56 -0.06
CA TYR A 1 -8.62 3.13 0.15
C TYR A 1 -7.35 2.74 -0.56
N PHE A 2 -6.59 1.80 -0.01
CA PHE A 2 -5.41 1.25 -0.65
C PHE A 2 -5.30 -0.24 -0.36
N ASP A 3 -4.72 -0.96 -1.30
CA ASP A 3 -4.64 -2.41 -1.28
C ASP A 3 -3.62 -2.93 -2.32
N ASP A 4 -3.39 -4.24 -2.33
CA ASP A 4 -2.48 -4.95 -3.25
C ASP A 4 -1.11 -4.27 -3.38
N ILE A 5 -0.50 -3.93 -2.25
CA ILE A 5 0.87 -3.39 -2.24
C ILE A 5 1.81 -4.55 -2.54
N ALA A 6 2.54 -4.47 -3.64
CA ALA A 6 3.49 -5.49 -4.04
C ALA A 6 4.74 -4.89 -4.67
N LEU A 7 5.88 -5.59 -4.55
CA LEU A 7 7.05 -5.33 -5.37
C LEU A 7 6.87 -6.00 -6.72
N ALA A 8 7.38 -5.40 -7.79
CA ALA A 8 7.38 -5.97 -9.13
C ALA A 8 8.79 -5.93 -9.72
N SER A 9 9.05 -6.83 -10.68
CA SER A 9 10.35 -6.92 -11.31
C SER A 9 10.64 -5.75 -12.23
N GLY A 10 11.79 -5.11 -12.01
CA GLY A 10 12.19 -3.86 -12.69
C GLY A 10 12.95 -4.01 -14.00
N CYS A 11 13.08 -5.20 -14.60
CA CYS A 11 13.86 -5.36 -15.83
C CYS A 11 12.99 -5.43 -17.08
N GLY A 12 12.41 -4.29 -17.48
CA GLY A 12 11.94 -4.04 -18.84
C GLY A 12 12.85 -3.00 -19.49
N THR A 13 13.76 -3.39 -20.38
CA THR A 13 14.68 -2.48 -21.10
C THR A 13 14.02 -1.61 -22.16
N THR A 14 12.72 -1.32 -22.05
CA THR A 14 12.01 -0.53 -23.06
C THR A 14 10.89 0.23 -22.38
N GLY A 15 11.05 1.55 -22.27
CA GLY A 15 10.04 2.44 -21.71
C GLY A 15 8.70 2.22 -22.42
N GLY A 16 7.70 1.82 -21.65
CA GLY A 16 6.36 1.54 -22.14
C GLY A 16 5.68 0.46 -21.33
N ASP A 17 5.37 0.74 -20.05
CA ASP A 17 4.52 -0.15 -19.26
C ASP A 17 3.07 0.02 -19.73
N THR A 18 2.68 -0.77 -20.74
CA THR A 18 1.28 -0.95 -21.12
C THR A 18 0.61 -1.89 -20.13
N GLY A 19 0.37 -1.43 -18.90
CA GLY A 19 -0.68 -1.86 -17.94
C GLY A 19 -1.04 -3.35 -17.78
N GLY A 20 -0.24 -4.28 -18.28
CA GLY A 20 -0.53 -5.72 -18.38
C GLY A 20 0.46 -6.57 -17.62
N ASP A 21 1.38 -5.94 -16.91
CA ASP A 21 2.28 -6.63 -16.00
C ASP A 21 1.51 -6.87 -14.70
N THR A 22 0.95 -8.08 -14.58
CA THR A 22 0.29 -8.55 -13.36
C THR A 22 1.17 -8.21 -12.15
N PRO A 23 0.61 -7.70 -11.04
CA PRO A 23 1.35 -7.64 -9.79
C PRO A 23 1.93 -9.02 -9.52
N VAL A 24 3.25 -9.16 -9.63
CA VAL A 24 3.92 -10.41 -9.31
C VAL A 24 4.23 -10.30 -7.84
N ASP A 25 3.69 -11.18 -7.02
CA ASP A 25 4.17 -11.38 -5.65
C ASP A 25 5.58 -11.98 -5.72
N VAL A 26 6.59 -11.15 -6.01
CA VAL A 26 8.00 -11.58 -6.11
C VAL A 26 8.67 -11.70 -4.74
N SER A 27 8.00 -11.30 -3.66
CA SER A 27 8.47 -11.47 -2.30
C SER A 27 7.28 -11.32 -1.36
N GLY A 28 7.12 -12.20 -0.37
CA GLY A 28 6.04 -12.23 0.62
C GLY A 28 5.94 -11.01 1.57
N ALA A 29 6.18 -9.81 1.04
CA ALA A 29 5.90 -8.49 1.57
C ALA A 29 4.65 -7.88 0.88
N ALA A 30 3.78 -8.73 0.32
CA ALA A 30 2.52 -8.30 -0.26
C ALA A 30 1.53 -7.90 0.86
N VAL A 31 0.94 -6.71 0.72
CA VAL A 31 -0.13 -6.25 1.62
C VAL A 31 -1.44 -6.24 0.84
N ASP A 32 -2.36 -7.12 1.22
CA ASP A 32 -3.69 -7.29 0.60
C ASP A 32 -4.86 -7.26 1.61
N PHE A 33 -4.57 -7.19 2.91
CA PHE A 33 -5.55 -7.20 4.01
C PHE A 33 -6.47 -8.42 4.11
N GLU A 34 -6.31 -9.45 3.27
CA GLU A 34 -7.18 -10.63 3.26
C GLU A 34 -6.83 -11.62 4.39
N THR A 35 -5.58 -11.58 4.88
CA THR A 35 -5.10 -12.46 5.94
C THR A 35 -4.26 -11.73 6.99
N PRO A 36 -4.14 -12.28 8.22
CA PRO A 36 -3.24 -11.74 9.23
C PRO A 36 -1.78 -11.60 8.75
N ALA A 37 -1.34 -12.52 7.88
CA ALA A 37 0.03 -12.53 7.36
C ALA A 37 0.29 -11.47 6.27
N THR A 38 -0.76 -10.87 5.72
CA THR A 38 -0.70 -9.96 4.56
C THR A 38 -1.33 -8.60 4.87
N GLY A 39 -1.26 -8.16 6.12
CA GLY A 39 -1.64 -6.80 6.52
C GLY A 39 -2.80 -6.69 7.49
N SER A 40 -3.67 -7.72 7.62
CA SER A 40 -4.90 -7.55 8.41
C SER A 40 -4.68 -7.50 9.92
N SER A 41 -3.53 -8.00 10.39
CA SER A 41 -3.10 -7.91 11.79
C SER A 41 -1.79 -7.14 12.00
N PHE A 42 -1.30 -6.41 10.98
CA PHE A 42 -0.12 -5.56 11.16
C PHE A 42 -0.45 -4.38 12.09
N GLY A 43 0.56 -3.89 12.80
CA GLY A 43 0.49 -2.68 13.60
C GLY A 43 0.47 -1.44 12.72
N TRP A 44 -0.72 -0.98 12.31
CA TRP A 44 -0.88 0.24 11.53
C TRP A 44 -1.01 1.47 12.45
N ALA A 45 -0.13 2.44 12.29
CA ALA A 45 -0.17 3.72 13.00
C ALA A 45 -0.51 4.85 12.03
N VAL A 46 -1.56 5.61 12.35
CA VAL A 46 -1.88 6.85 11.66
C VAL A 46 -1.13 8.01 12.31
N PHE A 47 -0.59 8.90 11.49
CA PHE A 47 0.17 10.06 11.94
C PHE A 47 -0.32 11.35 11.28
N GLU A 48 -0.14 12.46 12.01
CA GLU A 48 -0.34 13.84 11.55
C GLU A 48 -1.74 14.14 10.97
N ASN A 49 -2.72 13.29 11.25
CA ASN A 49 -4.08 13.36 10.74
C ASN A 49 -5.06 13.91 11.79
N ASP A 50 -4.66 14.97 12.51
CA ASP A 50 -5.42 15.57 13.62
C ASP A 50 -5.62 14.60 14.80
N ASP A 51 -6.79 13.96 14.90
CA ASP A 51 -7.12 13.01 15.96
C ASP A 51 -6.48 11.62 15.76
N ASN A 52 -5.78 11.41 14.64
CA ASN A 52 -5.09 10.15 14.27
C ASN A 52 -5.98 8.92 14.49
N PRO A 53 -7.17 8.84 13.85
CA PRO A 53 -8.01 7.66 13.97
C PRO A 53 -7.26 6.44 13.42
N PRO A 54 -7.44 5.25 14.02
CA PRO A 54 -6.77 4.05 13.53
C PRO A 54 -7.15 3.75 12.07
N LEU A 55 -6.25 3.09 11.34
CA LEU A 55 -6.57 2.57 10.02
C LEU A 55 -7.75 1.60 10.13
N GLU A 56 -8.71 1.73 9.23
CA GLU A 56 -9.84 0.81 9.16
C GLU A 56 -9.61 -0.21 8.05
N ILE A 57 -9.73 -1.50 8.37
CA ILE A 57 -9.78 -2.55 7.35
C ILE A 57 -11.26 -2.85 7.10
N VAL A 58 -11.74 -2.51 5.92
CA VAL A 58 -13.18 -2.54 5.57
C VAL A 58 -13.39 -3.25 4.25
N ALA A 59 -14.64 -3.56 3.92
CA ALA A 59 -14.98 -4.10 2.60
C ALA A 59 -14.48 -3.16 1.50
N ASN A 60 -13.85 -3.73 0.47
CA ASN A 60 -13.40 -2.97 -0.68
C ASN A 60 -14.63 -2.33 -1.38
N PRO A 61 -14.64 -1.00 -1.58
CA PRO A 61 -15.79 -0.31 -2.18
C PRO A 61 -16.03 -0.66 -3.66
N ASP A 62 -15.03 -1.18 -4.37
CA ASP A 62 -15.16 -1.59 -5.78
C ASP A 62 -14.43 -2.91 -6.03
N THR A 63 -15.16 -4.01 -5.88
CA THR A 63 -14.66 -5.39 -6.13
C THR A 63 -14.92 -5.87 -7.56
N GLY A 64 -15.59 -5.07 -8.38
CA GLY A 64 -15.90 -5.41 -9.78
C GLY A 64 -14.80 -4.99 -10.76
N GLY A 65 -13.82 -4.22 -10.30
CA GLY A 65 -12.72 -3.69 -11.08
C GLY A 65 -11.49 -4.59 -11.14
N ILE A 66 -10.32 -3.95 -11.27
CA ILE A 66 -9.01 -4.64 -11.35
C ILE A 66 -8.63 -5.27 -10.00
N ASN A 67 -8.96 -4.60 -8.89
CA ASN A 67 -8.80 -5.15 -7.55
C ASN A 67 -10.10 -5.87 -7.17
N SER A 68 -10.03 -7.18 -7.01
CA SER A 68 -11.16 -8.02 -6.59
C SER A 68 -11.07 -8.48 -5.13
N SER A 69 -10.17 -7.89 -4.33
CA SER A 69 -9.99 -8.19 -2.91
C SER A 69 -11.27 -7.90 -2.14
N ALA A 70 -11.58 -8.71 -1.12
CA ALA A 70 -12.81 -8.52 -0.34
C ALA A 70 -12.68 -7.32 0.59
N THR A 71 -11.46 -7.05 1.08
CA THR A 71 -11.15 -6.00 2.03
C THR A 71 -10.08 -5.05 1.49
N ALA A 72 -9.99 -3.86 2.08
CA ALA A 72 -8.98 -2.88 1.77
C ALA A 72 -8.71 -1.98 3.00
N GLY A 73 -7.51 -1.40 3.04
CA GLY A 73 -7.17 -0.36 4.02
C GLY A 73 -7.86 0.96 3.69
N ARG A 74 -8.63 1.50 4.64
CA ARG A 74 -9.26 2.83 4.55
C ARG A 74 -8.59 3.81 5.50
N PHE A 75 -7.82 4.72 4.90
CA PHE A 75 -7.38 5.96 5.54
C PHE A 75 -8.35 7.09 5.19
N THR A 76 -8.85 7.80 6.22
CA THR A 76 -9.70 8.98 6.07
C THR A 76 -8.90 10.22 6.46
N ALA A 77 -8.45 11.00 5.47
CA ALA A 77 -7.79 12.28 5.72
C ALA A 77 -8.75 13.26 6.41
N ARG A 78 -8.32 13.87 7.52
CA ARG A 78 -9.10 14.88 8.24
C ARG A 78 -8.95 16.24 7.57
N ALA A 79 -10.00 17.06 7.64
CA ALA A 79 -9.96 18.43 7.15
C ALA A 79 -8.88 19.29 7.87
N ASN A 80 -8.62 19.00 9.14
CA ASN A 80 -7.59 19.66 9.96
C ASN A 80 -6.27 18.87 10.01
N GLY A 81 -6.19 17.72 9.33
CA GLY A 81 -4.96 16.92 9.25
C GLY A 81 -3.90 17.65 8.43
N GLN A 82 -2.63 17.32 8.67
CA GLN A 82 -1.55 17.83 7.85
C GLN A 82 -1.68 17.31 6.42
N PHE A 83 -1.18 18.08 5.45
CA PHE A 83 -1.19 17.67 4.04
C PHE A 83 -0.36 16.41 3.75
N PHE A 84 0.51 16.02 4.69
CA PHE A 84 1.34 14.81 4.65
C PHE A 84 0.89 13.74 5.64
N ALA A 85 -0.32 13.87 6.22
CA ALA A 85 -0.91 12.86 7.07
C ALA A 85 -0.97 11.50 6.35
N GLY A 86 -0.72 10.42 7.09
CA GLY A 86 -0.63 9.10 6.49
C GLY A 86 -0.76 7.98 7.49
N VAL A 87 -0.43 6.78 7.01
CA VAL A 87 -0.42 5.54 7.78
C VAL A 87 0.87 4.79 7.51
N GLU A 88 1.44 4.17 8.54
CA GLU A 88 2.63 3.34 8.45
C GLU A 88 2.45 2.01 9.19
N THR A 89 3.14 0.97 8.73
CA THR A 89 3.25 -0.30 9.45
C THR A 89 4.33 -0.23 10.52
N ALA A 90 4.19 -0.98 11.61
CA ALA A 90 5.28 -1.19 12.54
C ALA A 90 6.49 -1.84 11.83
N HIS A 91 7.69 -1.45 12.25
CA HIS A 91 8.92 -1.96 11.66
C HIS A 91 9.00 -3.48 11.80
N GLY A 92 9.10 -4.18 10.68
CA GLY A 92 9.22 -5.64 10.63
C GLY A 92 7.93 -6.38 10.28
N ASP A 93 6.76 -5.74 10.35
CA ASP A 93 5.48 -6.39 10.03
C ASP A 93 5.38 -6.78 8.55
N ILE A 94 5.85 -5.91 7.65
CA ILE A 94 5.88 -6.16 6.20
C ILE A 94 7.06 -7.07 5.78
N GLY A 95 7.85 -7.55 6.74
CA GLY A 95 9.08 -8.32 6.50
C GLY A 95 10.24 -7.46 5.96
N PRO A 96 11.42 -8.08 5.71
CA PRO A 96 12.54 -7.39 5.10
C PRO A 96 12.27 -7.13 3.62
N ILE A 97 12.11 -5.86 3.26
CA ILE A 97 12.09 -5.42 1.86
C ILE A 97 13.53 -5.10 1.44
N THR A 98 14.08 -5.88 0.52
CA THR A 98 15.36 -5.58 -0.15
C THR A 98 15.06 -5.20 -1.59
N LEU A 99 15.43 -3.98 -1.97
CA LEU A 99 15.29 -3.52 -3.35
C LEU A 99 16.60 -3.73 -4.10
N ASP A 100 16.53 -4.44 -5.22
CA ASP A 100 17.59 -4.58 -6.20
C ASP A 100 17.03 -4.41 -7.63
N ALA A 101 17.88 -4.59 -8.64
CA ALA A 101 17.47 -4.41 -10.05
C ALA A 101 16.34 -5.35 -10.49
N SER A 102 16.08 -6.43 -9.75
CA SER A 102 15.06 -7.44 -10.04
C SER A 102 13.73 -7.22 -9.31
N ASN A 103 13.60 -6.25 -8.40
CA ASN A 103 12.39 -5.98 -7.61
C ASN A 103 12.26 -4.50 -7.14
N SER A 104 12.62 -3.56 -8.01
CA SER A 104 12.68 -2.12 -7.70
C SER A 104 11.42 -1.30 -8.02
N ILE A 105 10.33 -1.95 -8.43
CA ILE A 105 9.05 -1.28 -8.72
C ILE A 105 8.08 -1.58 -7.59
N ILE A 106 7.44 -0.55 -7.02
CA ILE A 106 6.34 -0.71 -6.06
C ILE A 106 5.04 -0.47 -6.82
N LYS A 107 4.13 -1.46 -6.78
CA LYS A 107 2.75 -1.35 -7.25
C LYS A 107 1.84 -1.24 -6.04
N ILE A 108 0.80 -0.41 -6.18
CA ILE A 108 -0.24 -0.23 -5.16
C ILE A 108 -1.55 0.09 -5.87
N MET A 109 -2.63 -0.52 -5.42
CA MET A 109 -3.98 -0.18 -5.86
C MET A 109 -4.55 0.87 -4.93
N VAL A 110 -5.07 1.96 -5.48
CA VAL A 110 -5.62 3.08 -4.70
C VAL A 110 -6.97 3.47 -5.26
N PHE A 111 -7.99 3.46 -4.40
CA PHE A 111 -9.33 3.94 -4.73
C PHE A 111 -9.62 5.22 -3.94
N LYS A 112 -10.00 6.29 -4.66
CA LYS A 112 -10.42 7.58 -4.10
C LYS A 112 -11.57 8.14 -4.93
N ASP A 113 -12.55 8.74 -4.27
CA ASP A 113 -13.65 9.46 -4.93
C ASP A 113 -13.22 10.82 -5.51
N VAL A 114 -12.08 11.35 -5.03
CA VAL A 114 -11.48 12.62 -5.46
C VAL A 114 -10.03 12.39 -5.85
N ILE A 115 -9.68 12.82 -7.08
CA ILE A 115 -8.32 12.72 -7.60
C ILE A 115 -7.38 13.57 -6.75
N SER A 116 -6.31 12.94 -6.29
CA SER A 116 -5.24 13.57 -5.50
C SER A 116 -3.98 12.71 -5.56
N ASP A 117 -2.83 13.31 -5.30
CA ASP A 117 -1.55 12.62 -5.31
C ASP A 117 -1.49 11.48 -4.28
N VAL A 118 -0.65 10.49 -4.54
CA VAL A 118 -0.36 9.36 -3.64
C VAL A 118 1.13 9.39 -3.34
N GLY A 119 1.47 9.52 -2.06
CA GLY A 119 2.84 9.40 -1.58
C GLY A 119 3.13 8.00 -1.04
N VAL A 120 4.32 7.48 -1.33
CA VAL A 120 4.86 6.25 -0.73
C VAL A 120 6.23 6.58 -0.16
N LYS A 121 6.49 6.15 1.08
CA LYS A 121 7.78 6.30 1.75
C LYS A 121 8.26 4.94 2.22
N LEU A 122 9.54 4.65 1.99
CA LEU A 122 10.24 3.51 2.56
C LEU A 122 11.05 3.98 3.76
N ALA A 123 10.98 3.23 4.85
CA ALA A 123 11.71 3.51 6.07
C ALA A 123 12.45 2.26 6.56
N ILE A 124 13.63 2.46 7.12
CA ILE A 124 14.40 1.44 7.83
C ILE A 124 14.33 1.72 9.34
N ALA A 125 14.55 0.72 10.19
CA ALA A 125 14.44 0.84 11.65
C ALA A 125 15.32 1.93 12.29
N ASN A 126 16.34 2.42 11.59
CA ASN A 126 17.28 3.44 12.09
C ASN A 126 17.40 4.64 11.13
N GLY A 127 16.31 5.01 10.44
CA GLY A 127 16.26 6.14 9.50
C GLY A 127 15.76 7.42 10.14
#